data_AF-A0A2S2PJQ5-F1
#
_entry.id   AF-A0A2S2PJQ5-F1
#
_cell.length_a   1.000
_cell.length_b   1.000
_cell.length_c   1.000
_cell.angle_alpha   90.00
_cell.angle_beta   90.00
_cell.angle_gamma   90.00
#
_symmetry.space_group_name_H-M   'P 1'
#
loop_
_entity.id
_entity.type
_entity.pdbx_description
1 polymer ?
#
loop_
_entity_poly.entity_id
_entity_poly.type
_entity_poly.pdbx_seq_one_letter_code
_entity_poly.pdbx_strand_id
1 'polypeptide(L)'
;MTTGQDLFSEITSDDYELISALDWIIYYPHQVEEAFIQINAVVRNFIAQGKIQAARLAFNKVQQDSINRLLNNSDIDIEKLLEFDMVLVSKRIQSLVLEYLAYKCYLDAEEGFAEWFHEYHQSKPIEPIKLHGNADYAKKLVHDHHMEQYQTALSNWKKNVSSSSQIVVEQLFNLLFFPNGWLVDHENEDKNRHEHFELLRTICIPKIFMLLHTILHSAEKYTECIKLASYITDKTNKFYQLFTQADLKKLLAKIAESSVCLMESNNQELDPWGF
;
A
#
# COMPACT_ATOMS: atom_id res chain seq x y z
N MET A 1 1.32 -18.24 26.45
CA MET A 1 0.43 -17.10 26.13
C MET A 1 1.32 -15.96 25.69
N THR A 2 1.65 -15.92 24.39
CA THR A 2 2.41 -14.84 23.77
C THR A 2 1.40 -13.85 23.23
N THR A 3 1.22 -12.74 23.94
CA THR A 3 0.44 -11.60 23.49
C THR A 3 1.07 -11.08 22.20
N GLY A 4 0.33 -11.18 21.09
CA GLY A 4 0.62 -10.45 19.87
C GLY A 4 0.47 -8.96 20.16
N GLN A 5 1.59 -8.30 20.46
CA GLN A 5 1.71 -6.87 20.23
C GLN A 5 2.01 -6.73 18.75
N ASP A 6 1.03 -6.27 17.99
CA ASP A 6 1.31 -5.61 16.72
C ASP A 6 2.26 -4.44 17.04
N LEU A 7 3.55 -4.62 16.73
CA LEU A 7 4.60 -3.61 16.84
C LEU A 7 4.32 -2.53 15.78
N PHE A 8 3.38 -1.64 16.06
CA PHE A 8 3.51 -0.29 15.54
C PHE A 8 4.75 0.28 16.23
N SER A 9 5.82 0.48 15.46
CA SER A 9 7.01 1.16 15.96
C SER A 9 6.60 2.59 16.34
N GLU A 10 6.30 2.79 17.62
CA GLU A 10 5.87 4.08 18.15
C GLU A 10 6.91 5.17 17.83
N ILE A 11 6.42 6.37 17.54
CA ILE A 11 7.27 7.52 17.24
C ILE A 11 7.96 7.94 18.54
N THR A 12 9.29 7.93 18.54
CA THR A 12 10.11 8.30 19.69
C THR A 12 10.33 9.81 19.78
N SER A 13 10.80 10.30 20.93
CA SER A 13 11.18 11.72 21.09
C SER A 13 12.24 12.12 20.08
N ASP A 14 13.25 11.26 19.87
CA ASP A 14 14.34 11.48 18.92
C ASP A 14 13.81 11.58 17.46
N ASP A 15 12.78 10.80 17.12
CA ASP A 15 12.13 10.88 15.80
C ASP A 15 11.44 12.25 15.62
N TYR A 16 10.76 12.76 16.64
CA TYR A 16 10.16 14.10 16.60
C TYR A 16 11.22 15.19 16.48
N GLU A 17 12.31 15.10 17.22
CA GLU A 17 13.42 16.06 17.12
C GLU A 17 14.02 16.07 15.70
N LEU A 18 14.22 14.89 15.11
CA LEU A 18 14.71 14.76 13.73
C LEU A 18 13.71 15.36 12.72
N ILE A 19 12.42 15.10 12.86
CA ILE A 19 11.38 15.67 12.00
C ILE A 19 11.31 17.20 12.16
N SER A 20 11.44 17.71 13.38
CA SER A 20 11.48 19.16 13.65
C SER A 20 12.75 19.81 13.10
N ALA A 21 13.87 19.09 13.02
CA ALA A 21 15.09 19.62 12.42
C ALA A 21 14.90 19.95 10.92
N LEU A 22 14.02 19.24 10.21
CA LEU A 22 13.69 19.51 8.80
C LEU A 22 13.06 20.91 8.61
N ASP A 23 12.35 21.44 9.61
CA ASP A 23 11.73 22.76 9.54
C ASP A 23 12.78 23.86 9.30
N TRP A 24 13.99 23.70 9.84
CA TRP A 24 15.08 24.66 9.65
C TRP A 24 15.58 24.71 8.22
N ILE A 25 15.63 23.58 7.53
CA ILE A 25 16.10 23.50 6.14
C ILE A 25 15.04 24.06 5.20
N ILE A 26 13.77 23.72 5.45
CA ILE A 26 12.62 24.14 4.64
C ILE A 26 12.35 25.64 4.77
N TYR A 27 12.72 26.24 5.91
CA TYR A 27 12.60 27.68 6.13
C TYR A 27 13.32 28.52 5.05
N TYR A 28 14.40 28.00 4.47
CA TYR A 28 15.21 28.72 3.49
C TYR A 28 14.80 28.34 2.05
N PRO A 29 14.09 29.21 1.29
CA PRO A 29 13.56 28.84 -0.02
C PRO A 29 14.63 28.52 -1.08
N HIS A 30 15.84 29.05 -0.90
CA HIS A 30 16.97 28.82 -1.81
C HIS A 30 17.65 27.45 -1.59
N GLN A 31 17.27 26.73 -0.53
CA GLN A 31 17.79 25.39 -0.20
C GLN A 31 16.80 24.28 -0.55
N VAL A 32 15.88 24.52 -1.50
CA VAL A 32 14.82 23.56 -1.82
C VAL A 32 15.38 22.19 -2.23
N GLU A 33 16.47 22.16 -3.01
CA GLU A 33 17.13 20.90 -3.40
C GLU A 33 17.66 20.14 -2.17
N GLU A 34 18.35 20.84 -1.27
CA GLU A 34 18.86 20.24 -0.03
C GLU A 34 17.72 19.76 0.88
N ALA A 35 16.63 20.51 0.96
CA ALA A 35 15.44 20.09 1.69
C ALA A 35 14.90 18.76 1.14
N PHE A 36 14.79 18.60 -0.18
CA PHE A 36 14.36 17.33 -0.79
C PHE A 36 15.32 16.19 -0.48
N ILE A 37 16.64 16.41 -0.58
CA ILE A 37 17.65 15.41 -0.27
C ILE A 37 17.48 14.91 1.17
N GLN A 38 17.39 15.83 2.13
CA GLN A 38 17.30 15.49 3.55
C GLN A 38 15.96 14.85 3.92
N ILE A 39 14.85 15.36 3.38
CA ILE A 39 13.53 14.76 3.62
C ILE A 39 13.47 13.35 3.06
N ASN A 40 13.91 13.15 1.80
CA ASN A 40 13.96 11.82 1.19
C ASN A 40 14.84 10.86 2.02
N ALA A 41 15.99 11.32 2.52
CA ALA A 41 16.85 10.51 3.37
C ALA A 41 16.19 10.12 4.70
N VAL A 42 15.50 11.07 5.37
CA VAL A 42 14.77 10.80 6.62
C VAL A 42 13.61 9.84 6.38
N VAL A 43 12.82 10.06 5.33
CA VAL A 43 11.70 9.18 4.95
C VAL A 43 12.19 7.77 4.64
N ARG A 44 13.27 7.64 3.86
CA ARG A 44 13.93 6.36 3.55
C ARG A 44 14.28 5.58 4.82
N ASN A 45 14.88 6.26 5.80
CA ASN A 45 15.28 5.65 7.06
C ASN A 45 14.07 5.20 7.89
N PHE A 46 13.01 6.00 7.95
CA PHE A 46 11.79 5.63 8.67
C PHE A 46 11.05 4.46 8.02
N ILE A 47 10.98 4.42 6.68
CA ILE A 47 10.40 3.27 5.96
C ILE A 47 11.21 2.00 6.25
N ALA A 48 12.55 2.07 6.23
CA ALA A 48 13.40 0.93 6.54
C ALA A 48 13.19 0.38 7.97
N GLN A 49 12.80 1.25 8.91
CA GLN A 49 12.49 0.89 10.29
C GLN A 49 11.03 0.46 10.50
N GLY A 50 10.18 0.55 9.48
CA GLY A 50 8.73 0.30 9.60
C GLY A 50 7.95 1.43 10.29
N LYS A 51 8.57 2.59 10.55
CA LYS A 51 7.96 3.77 11.19
C LYS A 51 7.16 4.60 10.18
N ILE A 52 6.09 4.01 9.62
CA ILE A 52 5.29 4.64 8.55
C ILE A 52 4.71 6.00 8.96
N GLN A 53 4.24 6.13 10.21
CA GLN A 53 3.69 7.40 10.70
C GLN A 53 4.75 8.50 10.81
N ALA A 54 5.97 8.17 11.29
CA ALA A 54 7.08 9.12 11.32
C ALA A 54 7.52 9.51 9.90
N ALA A 55 7.56 8.54 8.98
CA ALA A 55 7.83 8.79 7.56
C ALA A 55 6.81 9.76 6.96
N ARG A 56 5.52 9.58 7.24
CA ARG A 56 4.46 10.50 6.79
C ARG A 56 4.63 11.90 7.37
N LEU A 57 4.94 12.03 8.66
CA LEU A 57 5.17 13.33 9.28
C LEU A 57 6.35 14.06 8.64
N ALA A 58 7.46 13.38 8.36
CA ALA A 58 8.60 13.94 7.64
C ALA A 58 8.23 14.33 6.20
N PHE A 59 7.55 13.44 5.47
CA PHE A 59 7.11 13.66 4.10
C PHE A 59 6.22 14.90 3.96
N ASN A 60 5.27 15.08 4.89
CA ASN A 60 4.32 16.20 4.90
C ASN A 60 4.98 17.57 5.18
N LYS A 61 6.27 17.60 5.54
CA LYS A 61 7.01 18.86 5.67
C LYS A 61 7.25 19.55 4.31
N VAL A 62 7.23 18.78 3.21
CA VAL A 62 7.36 19.34 1.85
C VAL A 62 6.14 20.22 1.55
N GLN A 63 6.39 21.50 1.26
CA GLN A 63 5.35 22.44 0.84
C GLN A 63 4.88 22.12 -0.59
N GLN A 64 3.60 22.40 -0.90
CA GLN A 64 2.99 22.07 -2.20
C GLN A 64 3.77 22.66 -3.40
N ASP A 65 4.29 23.89 -3.27
CA ASP A 65 5.05 24.56 -4.33
C ASP A 65 6.53 24.16 -4.41
N SER A 66 7.01 23.30 -3.51
CA SER A 66 8.44 22.94 -3.45
C SER A 66 8.91 22.16 -4.68
N ILE A 67 8.05 21.32 -5.28
CA ILE A 67 8.39 20.62 -6.54
C ILE A 67 8.55 21.63 -7.68
N ASN A 68 7.61 22.58 -7.83
CA ASN A 68 7.69 23.61 -8.85
C ASN A 68 8.95 24.47 -8.72
N ARG A 69 9.30 24.85 -7.48
CA ARG A 69 10.55 25.57 -7.19
C ARG A 69 11.79 24.76 -7.51
N LEU A 70 11.80 23.46 -7.18
CA LEU A 70 12.91 22.56 -7.50
C LEU A 70 13.10 22.42 -9.02
N LEU A 71 12.01 22.47 -9.78
CA LEU A 71 12.00 22.47 -11.24
C LEU A 71 12.20 23.89 -11.84
N ASN A 72 12.62 24.87 -11.05
CA ASN A 72 12.83 26.27 -11.50
C ASN A 72 11.60 26.90 -12.19
N ASN A 73 10.39 26.53 -11.76
CA ASN A 73 9.11 26.97 -12.35
C ASN A 73 8.97 26.66 -13.84
N SER A 74 9.63 25.61 -14.33
CA SER A 74 9.32 25.08 -15.65
C SER A 74 7.92 24.44 -15.62
N ASP A 75 7.07 24.74 -16.60
CA ASP A 75 5.76 24.08 -16.81
C ASP A 75 5.95 22.63 -17.30
N ILE A 76 6.61 21.81 -16.48
CA ILE A 76 6.85 20.41 -16.76
C ILE A 76 5.79 19.60 -16.03
N ASP A 77 5.05 18.84 -16.83
CA ASP A 77 4.08 17.89 -16.31
C ASP A 77 4.81 16.76 -15.55
N ILE A 78 4.29 16.39 -14.38
CA ILE A 78 4.82 15.29 -13.57
C ILE A 78 4.78 13.98 -14.35
N GLU A 79 3.78 13.79 -15.22
CA GLU A 79 3.71 12.61 -16.09
C GLU A 79 4.90 12.51 -17.04
N LYS A 80 5.39 13.65 -17.54
CA LYS A 80 6.57 13.70 -18.41
C LYS A 80 7.88 13.46 -17.64
N LEU A 81 7.92 13.76 -16.33
CA LEU A 81 9.08 13.43 -15.48
C LEU A 81 9.24 11.91 -15.28
N LEU A 82 8.15 11.15 -15.42
CA LEU A 82 8.15 9.69 -15.32
C LEU A 82 8.67 9.02 -16.60
N GLU A 83 8.79 9.76 -17.70
CA GLU A 83 9.41 9.29 -18.94
C GLU A 83 10.95 9.30 -18.82
N PHE A 84 11.57 8.20 -19.23
CA PHE A 84 13.02 8.08 -19.26
C PHE A 84 13.59 9.01 -20.35
N ASP A 85 14.68 9.72 -20.05
CA ASP A 85 15.45 10.56 -21.01
C ASP A 85 14.92 12.00 -21.26
N MET A 86 14.29 12.62 -20.26
CA MET A 86 13.85 14.01 -20.38
C MET A 86 15.03 15.01 -20.28
N VAL A 87 15.50 15.52 -21.43
CA VAL A 87 16.65 16.44 -21.55
C VAL A 87 16.46 17.79 -20.81
N LEU A 88 15.22 18.15 -20.47
CA LEU A 88 14.86 19.47 -19.93
C LEU A 88 15.23 19.68 -18.45
N VAL A 89 15.46 18.62 -17.68
CA VAL A 89 15.77 18.70 -16.24
C VAL A 89 17.05 17.93 -15.97
N SER A 90 17.87 18.43 -15.03
CA SER A 90 19.07 17.71 -14.62
C SER A 90 18.67 16.33 -14.08
N LYS A 91 19.39 15.29 -14.49
CA LYS A 91 19.11 13.91 -14.06
C LYS A 91 19.07 13.74 -12.54
N ARG A 92 19.91 14.51 -11.84
CA ARG A 92 19.94 14.58 -10.38
C ARG A 92 18.60 15.07 -9.81
N ILE A 93 18.07 16.19 -10.31
CA ILE A 93 16.75 16.70 -9.89
C ILE A 93 15.65 15.72 -10.23
N GLN A 94 15.68 15.13 -11.43
CA GLN A 94 14.71 14.10 -11.83
C GLN A 94 14.73 12.93 -10.85
N SER A 95 15.91 12.40 -10.50
CA SER A 95 16.02 11.30 -9.53
C SER A 95 15.49 11.67 -8.15
N LEU A 96 15.73 12.90 -7.66
CA LEU A 96 15.21 13.37 -6.36
C LEU A 96 13.68 13.43 -6.35
N VAL A 97 13.08 13.93 -7.44
CA VAL A 97 11.62 14.00 -7.58
C VAL A 97 11.03 12.60 -7.70
N LEU A 98 11.64 11.71 -8.48
CA LEU A 98 11.18 10.32 -8.63
C LEU A 98 11.25 9.56 -7.30
N GLU A 99 12.33 9.73 -6.53
CA GLU A 99 12.44 9.17 -5.18
C GLU A 99 11.32 9.68 -4.26
N TYR A 100 11.07 11.00 -4.27
CA TYR A 100 9.97 11.60 -3.50
C TYR A 100 8.61 11.02 -3.89
N LEU A 101 8.31 10.92 -5.19
CA LEU A 101 7.05 10.36 -5.69
C LEU A 101 6.92 8.87 -5.38
N ALA A 102 8.02 8.11 -5.40
CA ALA A 102 8.04 6.71 -5.00
C ALA A 102 7.67 6.56 -3.51
N TYR A 103 8.19 7.41 -2.63
CA TYR A 103 7.78 7.42 -1.22
C TYR A 103 6.33 7.84 -1.04
N LYS A 104 5.86 8.86 -1.76
CA LYS A 104 4.44 9.24 -1.76
C LYS A 104 3.56 8.06 -2.08
N CYS A 105 3.86 7.37 -3.19
CA CYS A 105 3.11 6.22 -3.67
C CYS A 105 3.04 5.11 -2.60
N TYR A 106 4.18 4.81 -1.94
CA TYR A 106 4.22 3.80 -0.89
C TYR A 106 3.43 4.19 0.36
N LEU A 107 3.61 5.41 0.86
CA LEU A 107 2.91 5.88 2.06
C LEU A 107 1.40 5.95 1.84
N ASP A 108 0.96 6.41 0.66
CA ASP A 108 -0.45 6.49 0.31
C ASP A 108 -1.08 5.09 0.22
N ALA A 109 -0.36 4.09 -0.31
CA ALA A 109 -0.84 2.71 -0.37
C ALA A 109 -0.94 2.07 1.03
N GLU A 110 0.02 2.33 1.92
CA GLU A 110 -0.01 1.84 3.31
C GLU A 110 -1.17 2.44 4.11
N GLU A 111 -1.40 3.75 3.97
CA GLU A 111 -2.52 4.43 4.62
C GLU A 111 -3.86 3.99 4.05
N GLY A 112 -3.98 3.91 2.72
CA GLY A 112 -5.18 3.39 2.05
C GLY A 112 -5.52 1.98 2.51
N PHE A 113 -4.50 1.11 2.64
CA PHE A 113 -4.69 -0.22 3.21
C PHE A 113 -5.14 -0.17 4.68
N ALA A 114 -4.50 0.65 5.51
CA ALA A 114 -4.83 0.75 6.93
C ALA A 114 -6.28 1.24 7.15
N GLU A 115 -6.71 2.25 6.39
CA GLU A 115 -8.08 2.77 6.40
C GLU A 115 -9.07 1.70 5.94
N TRP A 116 -8.82 1.06 4.79
CA TRP A 116 -9.65 -0.04 4.30
C TRP A 116 -9.74 -1.20 5.30
N PHE A 117 -8.63 -1.58 5.91
CA PHE A 117 -8.58 -2.69 6.87
C PHE A 117 -9.42 -2.38 8.11
N HIS A 118 -9.35 -1.14 8.60
CA HIS A 118 -10.17 -0.65 9.68
C HIS A 118 -11.66 -0.67 9.31
N GLU A 119 -12.02 -0.12 8.14
CA GLU A 119 -13.39 -0.15 7.62
C GLU A 119 -13.90 -1.59 7.51
N TYR A 120 -13.13 -2.50 6.91
CA TYR A 120 -13.53 -3.89 6.70
C TYR A 120 -13.87 -4.61 8.01
N HIS A 121 -13.05 -4.45 9.04
CA HIS A 121 -13.24 -5.16 10.31
C HIS A 121 -14.25 -4.50 11.24
N GLN A 122 -14.38 -3.17 11.24
CA GLN A 122 -15.24 -2.46 12.20
C GLN A 122 -16.65 -2.19 11.68
N SER A 123 -16.83 -2.03 10.36
CA SER A 123 -18.13 -1.65 9.80
C SER A 123 -19.02 -2.83 9.40
N LYS A 124 -18.54 -4.07 9.54
CA LYS A 124 -19.29 -5.27 9.15
C LYS A 124 -20.56 -5.43 10.00
N PRO A 125 -21.76 -5.44 9.40
CA PRO A 125 -23.01 -5.60 10.15
C PRO A 125 -23.06 -6.94 10.89
N ILE A 126 -23.65 -6.92 12.08
CA ILE A 126 -23.78 -8.10 12.95
C ILE A 126 -25.13 -8.77 12.67
N GLU A 127 -25.12 -10.08 12.43
CA GLU A 127 -26.34 -10.85 12.21
C GLU A 127 -27.22 -10.84 13.48
N PRO A 128 -28.53 -10.54 13.36
CA PRO A 128 -29.47 -10.64 14.48
C PRO A 128 -29.51 -12.04 15.10
N ILE A 129 -29.73 -12.10 16.42
CA ILE A 129 -29.77 -13.37 17.16
C ILE A 129 -30.97 -14.21 16.69
N LYS A 130 -30.69 -15.45 16.26
CA LYS A 130 -31.71 -16.42 15.83
C LYS A 130 -32.70 -16.68 16.96
N LEU A 131 -33.99 -16.52 16.68
CA LEU A 131 -35.04 -16.82 17.63
C LEU A 131 -35.15 -18.33 17.90
N HIS A 132 -35.39 -18.70 19.16
CA HIS A 132 -35.75 -20.07 19.53
C HIS A 132 -37.19 -20.42 19.07
N GLY A 133 -37.46 -21.70 18.81
CA GLY A 133 -38.67 -22.19 18.14
C GLY A 133 -40.02 -21.82 18.78
N ASN A 134 -40.05 -21.42 20.06
CA ASN A 134 -41.27 -21.00 20.78
C ASN A 134 -41.40 -19.48 20.97
N ALA A 135 -40.80 -18.66 20.11
CA ALA A 135 -40.92 -17.21 20.19
C ALA A 135 -42.34 -16.71 19.85
N ASP A 136 -42.83 -15.77 20.65
CA ASP A 136 -44.11 -15.07 20.47
C ASP A 136 -44.18 -14.35 19.10
N TYR A 137 -45.40 -14.16 18.57
CA TYR A 137 -45.65 -13.55 17.26
C TYR A 137 -45.06 -12.14 17.15
N ALA A 138 -45.19 -11.33 18.21
CA ALA A 138 -44.59 -9.99 18.26
C ALA A 138 -43.05 -10.04 18.17
N LYS A 139 -42.42 -11.04 18.80
CA LYS A 139 -40.96 -11.22 18.75
C LYS A 139 -40.50 -11.67 17.37
N LYS A 140 -41.29 -12.50 16.67
CA LYS A 140 -41.04 -12.89 15.28
C LYS A 140 -41.07 -11.68 14.35
N LEU A 141 -42.09 -10.83 14.47
CA LEU A 141 -42.21 -9.62 13.65
C LEU A 141 -41.06 -8.62 13.87
N VAL A 142 -40.61 -8.45 15.11
CA VAL A 142 -39.42 -7.62 15.43
C VAL A 142 -38.14 -8.22 14.84
N HIS A 143 -37.96 -9.53 14.95
CA HIS A 143 -36.81 -10.22 14.35
C HIS A 143 -36.81 -10.09 12.82
N ASP A 144 -37.96 -10.26 12.17
CA ASP A 144 -38.06 -10.12 10.72
C ASP A 144 -37.69 -8.70 10.27
N HIS A 145 -38.13 -7.68 11.00
CA HIS A 145 -37.72 -6.30 10.74
C HIS A 145 -36.21 -6.07 10.96
N HIS A 146 -35.63 -6.61 12.04
CA HIS A 146 -34.19 -6.54 12.26
C HIS A 146 -33.39 -7.29 11.18
N MET A 147 -33.90 -8.41 10.68
CA MET A 147 -33.29 -9.15 9.58
C MET A 147 -33.33 -8.37 8.27
N GLU A 148 -34.42 -7.67 7.98
CA GLU A 148 -34.52 -6.78 6.81
C GLU A 148 -33.50 -5.64 6.90
N GLN A 149 -33.43 -4.96 8.05
CA GLN A 149 -32.43 -3.91 8.30
C GLN A 149 -30.98 -4.44 8.15
N TYR A 150 -30.71 -5.63 8.70
CA TYR A 150 -29.40 -6.29 8.59
C TYR A 150 -29.04 -6.58 7.13
N GLN A 151 -29.97 -7.11 6.33
CA GLN A 151 -29.72 -7.41 4.92
C GLN A 151 -29.44 -6.13 4.12
N THR A 152 -30.18 -5.04 4.37
CA THR A 152 -29.90 -3.73 3.77
C THR A 152 -28.52 -3.22 4.16
N ALA A 153 -28.19 -3.24 5.46
CA ALA A 153 -26.89 -2.80 5.96
C ALA A 153 -25.75 -3.65 5.36
N LEU A 154 -25.91 -4.97 5.26
CA LEU A 154 -24.93 -5.88 4.70
C LEU A 154 -24.70 -5.63 3.21
N SER A 155 -25.76 -5.38 2.45
CA SER A 155 -25.66 -5.03 1.02
C SER A 155 -24.90 -3.72 0.81
N ASN A 156 -25.19 -2.70 1.61
CA ASN A 156 -24.49 -1.42 1.55
C ASN A 156 -23.02 -1.57 1.97
N TRP A 157 -22.75 -2.30 3.05
CA TRP A 157 -21.39 -2.61 3.50
C TRP A 157 -20.57 -3.32 2.41
N LYS A 158 -21.13 -4.35 1.76
CA LYS A 158 -20.46 -5.06 0.66
C LYS A 158 -20.11 -4.13 -0.51
N LYS A 159 -21.02 -3.22 -0.87
CA LYS A 159 -20.76 -2.22 -1.93
C LYS A 159 -19.63 -1.27 -1.55
N ASN A 160 -19.65 -0.74 -0.33
CA ASN A 160 -18.63 0.18 0.16
C ASN A 160 -17.26 -0.49 0.21
N VAL A 161 -17.17 -1.67 0.83
CA VAL A 161 -15.92 -2.46 0.88
C VAL A 161 -15.42 -2.77 -0.52
N SER A 162 -16.27 -3.17 -1.46
CA SER A 162 -15.85 -3.45 -2.84
C SER A 162 -15.25 -2.22 -3.52
N SER A 163 -15.86 -1.04 -3.33
CA SER A 163 -15.36 0.24 -3.85
C SER A 163 -14.02 0.62 -3.22
N SER A 164 -13.93 0.63 -1.89
CA SER A 164 -12.69 0.94 -1.18
C SER A 164 -11.58 -0.05 -1.54
N SER A 165 -11.88 -1.35 -1.63
CA SER A 165 -10.94 -2.38 -2.07
C SER A 165 -10.36 -2.09 -3.46
N GLN A 166 -11.17 -1.61 -4.41
CA GLN A 166 -10.68 -1.30 -5.75
C GLN A 166 -9.69 -0.15 -5.74
N ILE A 167 -9.96 0.91 -4.98
CA ILE A 167 -9.09 2.08 -4.84
C ILE A 167 -7.73 1.66 -4.27
N VAL A 168 -7.73 0.89 -3.18
CA VAL A 168 -6.48 0.46 -2.54
C VAL A 168 -5.70 -0.52 -3.41
N VAL A 169 -6.39 -1.43 -4.10
CA VAL A 169 -5.74 -2.34 -5.07
C VAL A 169 -5.05 -1.54 -6.18
N GLU A 170 -5.68 -0.50 -6.70
CA GLU A 170 -5.08 0.39 -7.70
C GLU A 170 -3.83 1.09 -7.15
N GLN A 171 -3.90 1.65 -5.94
CA GLN A 171 -2.74 2.27 -5.28
C GLN A 171 -1.57 1.29 -5.10
N LEU A 172 -1.85 0.07 -4.65
CA LEU A 172 -0.83 -0.97 -4.48
C LEU A 172 -0.22 -1.41 -5.83
N PHE A 173 -1.03 -1.49 -6.89
CA PHE A 173 -0.51 -1.77 -8.23
C PHE A 173 0.26 -0.61 -8.85
N ASN A 174 -0.12 0.64 -8.60
CA ASN A 174 0.64 1.82 -9.03
C ASN A 174 2.05 1.82 -8.45
N LEU A 175 2.24 1.26 -7.25
CA LEU A 175 3.57 1.05 -6.69
C LEU A 175 4.33 -0.05 -7.43
N LEU A 176 3.72 -1.21 -7.67
CA LEU A 176 4.39 -2.31 -8.36
C LEU A 176 4.80 -1.90 -9.78
N PHE A 177 3.90 -1.25 -10.51
CA PHE A 177 4.11 -0.79 -11.88
C PHE A 177 4.52 0.67 -11.96
N PHE A 178 5.18 1.17 -10.90
CA PHE A 178 5.73 2.53 -10.91
C PHE A 178 6.64 2.70 -12.15
N PRO A 179 6.52 3.81 -12.90
CA PRO A 179 7.30 4.00 -14.12
C PRO A 179 8.80 3.84 -13.90
N ASN A 180 9.44 3.02 -14.74
CA ASN A 180 10.85 2.63 -14.63
C ASN A 180 11.24 1.82 -13.37
N GLY A 181 10.26 1.43 -12.56
CA GLY A 181 10.43 0.64 -11.36
C GLY A 181 10.53 1.49 -10.09
N TRP A 182 9.86 1.03 -9.03
CA TRP A 182 9.82 1.73 -7.74
C TRP A 182 11.19 1.73 -7.05
N LEU A 183 11.75 2.91 -6.76
CA LEU A 183 13.09 3.09 -6.16
C LEU A 183 14.22 2.38 -6.93
N VAL A 184 14.21 2.45 -8.26
CA VAL A 184 15.35 1.99 -9.08
C VAL A 184 16.29 3.17 -9.34
N ASP A 185 17.54 3.07 -8.88
CA ASP A 185 18.56 4.08 -9.19
C ASP A 185 19.22 3.76 -10.54
N HIS A 186 19.04 4.64 -11.53
CA HIS A 186 19.58 4.46 -12.88
C HIS A 186 20.97 5.07 -13.07
N GLU A 187 21.32 6.09 -12.27
CA GLU A 187 22.61 6.78 -12.40
C GLU A 187 23.69 6.12 -11.51
N ASN A 188 23.30 5.46 -10.41
CA ASN A 188 24.17 4.67 -9.52
C ASN A 188 25.45 5.39 -9.04
N GLU A 189 25.42 6.72 -8.97
CA GLU A 189 26.58 7.52 -8.53
C GLU A 189 26.86 7.36 -7.03
N ASP A 190 25.81 7.17 -6.23
CA ASP A 190 25.88 6.96 -4.78
C ASP A 190 25.55 5.51 -4.43
N LYS A 191 26.59 4.71 -4.17
CA LYS A 191 26.46 3.31 -3.78
C LYS A 191 25.62 3.10 -2.53
N ASN A 192 25.76 3.99 -1.53
CA ASN A 192 25.01 3.86 -0.29
C ASN A 192 23.51 4.08 -0.56
N ARG A 193 23.15 5.05 -1.40
CA ARG A 193 21.76 5.28 -1.79
C ARG A 193 21.19 4.07 -2.53
N HIS A 194 21.95 3.54 -3.49
CA HIS A 194 21.56 2.35 -4.25
C HIS A 194 21.32 1.13 -3.35
N GLU A 195 22.24 0.83 -2.42
CA GLU A 195 22.09 -0.29 -1.48
C GLU A 195 20.85 -0.14 -0.58
N HIS A 196 20.56 1.08 -0.13
CA HIS A 196 19.33 1.33 0.65
C HIS A 196 18.06 1.14 -0.19
N PHE A 197 18.06 1.55 -1.46
CA PHE A 197 16.92 1.34 -2.35
C PHE A 197 16.66 -0.14 -2.59
N GLU A 198 17.70 -0.93 -2.89
CA GLU A 198 17.57 -2.37 -3.04
C GLU A 198 17.07 -3.02 -1.75
N LEU A 199 17.60 -2.62 -0.58
CA LEU A 199 17.09 -3.08 0.71
C LEU A 199 15.60 -2.76 0.88
N LEU A 200 15.18 -1.52 0.62
CA LEU A 200 13.77 -1.14 0.74
C LEU A 200 12.89 -1.94 -0.22
N ARG A 201 13.33 -2.19 -1.45
CA ARG A 201 12.61 -3.02 -2.42
C ARG A 201 12.43 -4.45 -1.91
N THR A 202 13.45 -5.05 -1.29
CA THR A 202 13.32 -6.40 -0.69
C THR A 202 12.39 -6.46 0.52
N ILE A 203 12.12 -5.34 1.19
CA ILE A 203 11.20 -5.28 2.34
C ILE A 203 9.78 -4.94 1.87
N CYS A 204 9.64 -3.87 1.10
CA CYS A 204 8.35 -3.27 0.77
C CYS A 204 7.61 -4.04 -0.32
N ILE A 205 8.29 -4.48 -1.39
CA ILE A 205 7.59 -5.16 -2.50
C ILE A 205 6.95 -6.49 -2.05
N PRO A 206 7.65 -7.39 -1.31
CA PRO A 206 7.00 -8.58 -0.77
C PRO A 206 5.81 -8.27 0.14
N LYS A 207 5.91 -7.21 0.97
CA LYS A 207 4.81 -6.75 1.80
C LYS A 207 3.61 -6.33 0.95
N ILE A 208 3.81 -5.54 -0.10
CA ILE A 208 2.75 -5.06 -0.99
C ILE A 208 2.01 -6.22 -1.66
N PHE A 209 2.72 -7.27 -2.11
CA PHE A 209 2.08 -8.47 -2.63
C PHE A 209 1.20 -9.20 -1.60
N MET A 210 1.63 -9.24 -0.33
CA MET A 210 0.84 -9.81 0.76
C MET A 210 -0.40 -8.96 1.07
N LEU A 211 -0.29 -7.63 1.03
CA LEU A 211 -1.44 -6.71 1.21
C LEU A 211 -2.45 -6.88 0.06
N LEU A 212 -1.96 -6.93 -1.18
CA LEU A 212 -2.79 -7.21 -2.36
C LEU A 212 -3.55 -8.53 -2.23
N HIS A 213 -2.85 -9.62 -1.86
CA HIS A 213 -3.50 -10.91 -1.62
C HIS A 213 -4.59 -10.80 -0.55
N THR A 214 -4.31 -10.12 0.56
CA THR A 214 -5.26 -9.95 1.67
C THR A 214 -6.53 -9.26 1.20
N ILE A 215 -6.43 -8.13 0.48
CA ILE A 215 -7.60 -7.41 -0.02
C ILE A 215 -8.38 -8.24 -1.03
N LEU A 216 -7.69 -8.85 -2.01
CA LEU A 216 -8.33 -9.62 -3.06
C LEU A 216 -9.04 -10.85 -2.50
N HIS A 217 -8.43 -11.54 -1.54
CA HIS A 217 -9.02 -12.69 -0.87
C HIS A 217 -10.23 -12.28 -0.02
N SER A 218 -10.11 -11.21 0.77
CA SER A 218 -11.22 -10.68 1.58
C SER A 218 -12.40 -10.16 0.74
N ALA A 219 -12.14 -9.74 -0.50
CA ALA A 219 -13.13 -9.34 -1.48
C ALA A 219 -13.63 -10.50 -2.36
N GLU A 220 -13.27 -11.75 -2.03
CA GLU A 220 -13.65 -12.97 -2.76
C GLU A 220 -13.21 -12.99 -4.24
N LYS A 221 -12.20 -12.17 -4.60
CA LYS A 221 -11.58 -12.10 -5.93
C LYS A 221 -10.46 -13.12 -6.05
N TYR A 222 -10.81 -14.41 -5.97
CA TYR A 222 -9.83 -15.49 -5.90
C TYR A 222 -9.03 -15.67 -7.19
N THR A 223 -9.64 -15.43 -8.37
CA THR A 223 -8.92 -15.55 -9.65
C THR A 223 -7.78 -14.53 -9.76
N GLU A 224 -8.00 -13.34 -9.20
CA GLU A 224 -7.05 -12.24 -9.14
C GLU A 224 -5.94 -12.53 -8.13
N CYS A 225 -6.26 -13.19 -7.01
CA CYS A 225 -5.25 -13.71 -6.08
C CYS A 225 -4.27 -14.66 -6.80
N ILE A 226 -4.79 -15.55 -7.64
CA ILE A 226 -3.98 -16.51 -8.40
C ILE A 226 -3.10 -15.80 -9.44
N LYS A 227 -3.64 -14.77 -10.11
CA LYS A 227 -2.88 -13.93 -11.06
C LYS A 227 -1.67 -13.22 -10.42
N LEU A 228 -1.64 -13.03 -9.10
CA LEU A 228 -0.46 -12.49 -8.41
C LEU A 228 0.80 -13.33 -8.67
N ALA A 229 0.66 -14.66 -8.80
CA ALA A 229 1.79 -15.53 -9.16
C ALA A 229 2.39 -15.16 -10.52
N SER A 230 1.55 -14.85 -11.51
CA SER A 230 1.98 -14.43 -12.84
C SER A 230 2.77 -13.13 -12.78
N TYR A 231 2.30 -12.13 -12.02
CA TYR A 231 3.02 -10.86 -11.85
C TYR A 231 4.39 -11.05 -11.20
N ILE A 232 4.53 -11.96 -10.24
CA ILE A 232 5.83 -12.24 -9.60
C ILE A 232 6.81 -12.88 -10.57
N THR A 233 6.34 -13.83 -11.37
CA THR A 233 7.16 -14.57 -12.34
C THR A 233 7.46 -13.78 -13.62
N ASP A 234 6.88 -12.60 -13.77
CA ASP A 234 7.11 -11.74 -14.93
C ASP A 234 8.60 -11.39 -15.08
N LYS A 235 9.11 -11.59 -16.29
CA LYS A 235 10.51 -11.35 -16.64
C LYS A 235 10.84 -9.88 -16.84
N THR A 236 9.81 -9.05 -17.03
CA THR A 236 9.97 -7.60 -17.24
C THR A 236 10.35 -6.94 -15.91
N ASN A 237 9.52 -7.11 -14.89
CA ASN A 237 9.73 -6.49 -13.58
C ASN A 237 10.62 -7.30 -12.64
N LYS A 238 10.72 -8.62 -12.86
CA LYS A 238 11.58 -9.56 -12.11
C LYS A 238 11.38 -9.52 -10.59
N PHE A 239 10.15 -9.29 -10.12
CA PHE A 239 9.85 -9.20 -8.69
C PHE A 239 10.32 -10.42 -7.90
N TYR A 240 10.32 -11.62 -8.50
CA TYR A 240 10.82 -12.85 -7.88
C TYR A 240 12.24 -12.75 -7.30
N GLN A 241 13.08 -11.81 -7.77
CA GLN A 241 14.43 -11.61 -7.25
C GLN A 241 14.45 -10.87 -5.90
N LEU A 242 13.38 -10.14 -5.58
CA LEU A 242 13.25 -9.34 -4.35
C LEU A 242 12.69 -10.14 -3.18
N PHE A 243 12.22 -11.36 -3.42
CA PHE A 243 11.64 -12.22 -2.39
C PHE A 243 12.70 -13.13 -1.79
N THR A 244 12.66 -13.28 -0.46
CA THR A 244 13.33 -14.43 0.16
C THR A 244 12.56 -15.71 -0.15
N GLN A 245 13.23 -16.87 -0.03
CA GLN A 245 12.56 -18.15 -0.20
C GLN A 245 11.41 -18.35 0.80
N ALA A 246 11.52 -17.79 2.01
CA ALA A 246 10.48 -17.86 3.03
C ALA A 246 9.25 -17.03 2.63
N ASP A 247 9.45 -15.80 2.17
CA ASP A 247 8.36 -14.91 1.75
C ASP A 247 7.62 -15.48 0.55
N LEU A 248 8.35 -16.02 -0.43
CA LEU A 248 7.73 -16.63 -1.60
C LEU A 248 6.89 -17.85 -1.22
N LYS A 249 7.39 -18.72 -0.32
CA LYS A 249 6.61 -19.86 0.19
C LYS A 249 5.35 -19.41 0.91
N LYS A 250 5.45 -18.36 1.73
CA LYS A 250 4.32 -17.79 2.48
C LYS A 250 3.25 -17.26 1.52
N LEU A 251 3.64 -16.51 0.51
CA LEU A 251 2.72 -15.98 -0.48
C LEU A 251 2.08 -17.08 -1.35
N LEU A 252 2.86 -18.06 -1.79
CA LEU A 252 2.32 -19.19 -2.56
C LEU A 252 1.34 -20.03 -1.74
N ALA A 253 1.58 -20.23 -0.44
CA ALA A 253 0.62 -20.88 0.45
C ALA A 253 -0.69 -20.10 0.52
N LYS A 254 -0.61 -18.76 0.63
CA LYS A 254 -1.78 -17.88 0.61
C LYS A 254 -2.54 -17.91 -0.72
N ILE A 255 -1.84 -17.96 -1.85
CA ILE A 255 -2.46 -18.13 -3.17
C ILE A 255 -3.15 -19.50 -3.26
N ALA A 256 -2.53 -20.56 -2.76
CA ALA A 256 -3.14 -21.89 -2.73
C ALA A 256 -4.41 -21.95 -1.87
N GLU A 257 -4.45 -21.24 -0.73
CA GLU A 257 -5.67 -21.06 0.06
C GLU A 257 -6.80 -20.43 -0.79
N SER A 258 -6.50 -19.37 -1.57
CA SER A 258 -7.47 -18.76 -2.48
C SER A 258 -7.94 -19.72 -3.58
N SER A 259 -7.07 -20.57 -4.13
CA SER A 259 -7.46 -21.60 -5.10
C SER A 259 -8.44 -22.61 -4.52
N VAL A 260 -8.25 -23.03 -3.26
CA VAL A 260 -9.20 -23.93 -2.58
C VAL A 260 -10.55 -23.24 -2.39
N CYS A 261 -10.57 -21.99 -1.90
CA CYS A 261 -11.81 -21.23 -1.74
C CYS A 261 -12.56 -21.04 -3.08
N LEU A 262 -11.83 -20.84 -4.18
CA LEU A 262 -12.42 -20.73 -5.52
C LEU A 262 -13.18 -22.01 -5.90
N MET A 263 -12.58 -23.18 -5.67
CA MET A 263 -13.20 -24.48 -5.94
C MET A 263 -14.42 -24.75 -5.05
N GLU A 264 -14.45 -24.24 -3.81
CA GLU A 264 -15.57 -24.40 -2.88
C GLU A 264 -16.73 -23.43 -3.15
N SER A 265 -16.43 -22.21 -3.61
CA SER A 265 -17.41 -21.12 -3.77
C SER A 265 -18.35 -21.28 -4.96
N ASN A 266 -17.88 -21.92 -6.03
CA ASN A 266 -18.66 -22.11 -7.25
C ASN A 266 -19.13 -23.56 -7.29
N ASN A 267 -20.44 -23.78 -7.24
CA ASN A 267 -21.08 -25.09 -7.52
C ASN A 267 -20.86 -25.57 -8.99
N GLN A 268 -19.86 -25.03 -9.68
CA GLN A 268 -19.37 -25.40 -11.00
C GLN A 268 -17.96 -25.97 -10.81
N GLU A 269 -17.63 -27.06 -11.50
CA GLU A 269 -16.34 -27.76 -11.45
C GLU A 269 -15.20 -26.89 -12.03
N LEU A 270 -14.92 -25.74 -11.44
CA LEU A 270 -13.79 -24.91 -11.80
C LEU A 270 -12.50 -25.55 -11.32
N ASP A 271 -11.47 -25.46 -12.14
CA ASP A 271 -10.14 -25.90 -11.78
C ASP A 271 -9.47 -24.93 -10.76
N PRO A 272 -8.31 -25.31 -10.18
CA PRO A 272 -7.59 -24.45 -9.23
C PRO A 272 -7.11 -23.09 -9.78
N TRP A 273 -7.23 -22.86 -11.09
CA TRP A 273 -6.85 -21.65 -11.80
C TRP A 273 -8.06 -20.78 -12.19
N GLY A 274 -9.29 -21.28 -11.98
CA GLY A 274 -10.53 -20.58 -12.27
C GLY A 274 -11.03 -20.75 -13.70
N PHE A 275 -10.65 -21.84 -14.38
CA PHE A 275 -11.18 -22.24 -15.69
C PHE A 275 -12.20 -23.37 -15.59
#